data_AF-A0A7X7H3E2-F1
#
_entry.id   AF-A0A7X7H3E2-F1
#
_cell.length_a   1.000
_cell.length_b   1.000
_cell.length_c   1.000
_cell.angle_alpha   90.00
_cell.angle_beta   90.00
_cell.angle_gamma   90.00
#
_symmetry.space_group_name_H-M   'P 1'
#
loop_
_entity.id
_entity.type
_entity.pdbx_description
1 polymer ?
#
loop_
_entity_poly.entity_id
_entity_poly.type
_entity_poly.pdbx_seq_one_letter_code
_entity_poly.pdbx_strand_id
1 'polypeptide(L)'
;MKKRLLTSIASAVMLTSVATPVVSNAINIVHSQKVSAATTDEQAEFLNKAAKQAVKAAKKYGTYPSVMIAQAIVESGWGQSGLAVNANNLFGMKADDSWTGATYTSKTCEEDKNGKSYYVTAKFRKYDTLEESFEDNGQKLREGVSWQPLRYKGAWIENADNYAQATKALTGTYATDTQYDSALNSRITAHNLSKYDPVITKTAKVYTVEKGGSVYNWPTDHSVASPVGSVKQGEKVTVTKTITYNDGSSRMYIDGKGWINGSALGKGKKSSSSEPITQAPKGVTKIQKNLMHNAYVYDKNGKKLAGKMFKVNDEEGAKLINTYGTKTIKGKSYYRIGENEYIAAGNIDGTLKFLKRNSYVYNQYGNRDNNLKRKKNEQVATYGSAVTINGAKYYRVGIRQYIKKSNFM
;
A
#
# COMPACT_ATOMS: atom_id res chain seq x y z
N MET A 1 -5.62 25.65 31.26
CA MET A 1 -5.90 24.31 30.67
C MET A 1 -5.23 24.23 29.31
N LYS A 2 -4.19 23.41 29.15
CA LYS A 2 -3.43 23.28 27.88
C LYS A 2 -4.34 22.67 26.81
N LYS A 3 -4.76 23.46 25.82
CA LYS A 3 -5.49 22.97 24.64
C LYS A 3 -4.60 21.93 23.95
N ARG A 4 -5.00 20.66 23.98
CA ARG A 4 -4.37 19.62 23.16
C ARG A 4 -4.73 19.96 21.71
N LEU A 5 -3.78 20.54 20.95
CA LEU A 5 -3.90 20.56 19.50
C LEU A 5 -3.81 19.09 19.04
N LEU A 6 -4.96 18.45 18.88
CA LEU A 6 -5.08 17.36 17.93
C LEU A 6 -4.71 18.01 16.60
N THR A 7 -3.56 17.66 16.02
CA THR A 7 -3.26 17.94 14.62
C THR A 7 -4.22 17.10 13.78
N SER A 8 -5.50 17.48 13.79
CA SER A 8 -6.51 17.01 12.85
C SER A 8 -6.00 17.42 11.48
N ILE A 9 -5.61 16.44 10.69
CA ILE A 9 -5.59 16.61 9.25
C ILE A 9 -7.06 16.79 8.95
N ALA A 10 -7.43 18.03 8.65
CA ALA A 10 -8.81 18.36 8.41
C ALA A 10 -9.25 17.53 7.21
N SER A 11 -10.23 16.66 7.42
CA SER A 11 -10.86 15.94 6.32
C SER A 11 -11.45 16.98 5.39
N ALA A 12 -10.77 17.27 4.28
CA ALA A 12 -11.35 18.03 3.19
C ALA A 12 -12.48 17.17 2.63
N VAL A 13 -13.70 17.41 3.12
CA VAL A 13 -14.91 16.74 2.64
C VAL A 13 -14.97 16.93 1.13
N MET A 14 -14.85 15.81 0.41
CA MET A 14 -15.13 15.75 -1.03
C MET A 14 -16.61 16.08 -1.20
N LEU A 15 -16.91 17.20 -1.85
CA LEU A 15 -18.19 17.33 -2.52
C LEU A 15 -18.20 16.33 -3.68
N THR A 16 -18.73 15.13 -3.45
CA THR A 16 -19.18 14.29 -4.56
C THR A 16 -20.41 14.97 -5.15
N SER A 17 -20.22 15.80 -6.17
CA SER A 17 -21.33 16.42 -6.89
C SER A 17 -22.10 15.35 -7.65
N VAL A 18 -23.29 15.01 -7.17
CA VAL A 18 -24.34 14.53 -8.07
C VAL A 18 -24.83 15.76 -8.83
N ALA A 19 -24.55 15.81 -10.14
CA ALA A 19 -24.95 16.93 -10.97
C ALA A 19 -26.48 16.94 -11.09
N THR A 20 -27.12 17.95 -10.50
CA THR A 20 -28.40 18.48 -10.97
C THR A 20 -28.15 19.88 -11.51
N PRO A 21 -28.50 20.19 -12.77
CA PRO A 21 -28.32 21.54 -13.28
C PRO A 21 -29.42 22.43 -12.69
N VAL A 22 -29.02 23.43 -11.90
CA VAL A 22 -29.87 24.61 -11.67
C VAL A 22 -29.05 25.82 -12.08
N VAL A 23 -29.52 26.47 -13.14
CA VAL A 23 -28.95 27.70 -13.68
C VAL A 23 -29.34 28.85 -12.76
N SER A 24 -28.36 29.65 -12.32
CA SER A 24 -28.60 31.02 -11.90
C SER A 24 -27.30 31.82 -12.01
N ASN A 25 -27.36 32.87 -12.83
CA ASN A 25 -26.31 33.86 -13.03
C ASN A 25 -26.32 34.87 -11.88
N ALA A 26 -25.16 35.09 -11.25
CA ALA A 26 -24.76 36.40 -10.73
C ALA A 26 -23.24 36.43 -10.53
N ILE A 27 -22.64 37.49 -11.04
CA ILE A 27 -21.20 37.75 -11.13
C ILE A 27 -20.65 38.26 -9.79
N ASN A 28 -19.55 37.67 -9.31
CA ASN A 28 -18.48 38.39 -8.61
C ASN A 28 -17.16 37.62 -8.73
N ILE A 29 -16.14 38.33 -9.21
CA ILE A 29 -14.85 37.82 -9.69
C ILE A 29 -13.94 37.51 -8.50
N VAL A 30 -13.86 36.24 -8.14
CA VAL A 30 -12.65 35.59 -7.61
C VAL A 30 -12.55 34.29 -8.40
N HIS A 31 -11.40 34.01 -9.02
CA HIS A 31 -11.18 32.83 -9.85
C HIS A 31 -11.19 31.55 -8.98
N SER A 32 -12.36 31.17 -8.48
CA SER A 32 -12.60 29.88 -7.85
C SER A 32 -12.81 28.88 -8.99
N GLN A 33 -11.75 28.21 -9.41
CA GLN A 33 -11.87 27.06 -10.31
C GLN A 33 -12.89 26.08 -9.71
N LYS A 34 -13.88 25.70 -10.52
CA LYS A 34 -14.92 24.73 -10.15
C LYS A 34 -14.23 23.41 -9.83
N VAL A 35 -14.35 22.93 -8.58
CA VAL A 35 -13.86 21.61 -8.18
C VAL A 35 -14.80 20.57 -8.80
N SER A 36 -14.32 19.80 -9.77
CA SER A 36 -15.01 18.64 -10.35
C SER A 36 -14.33 17.34 -9.93
N ALA A 37 -15.08 16.24 -9.93
CA ALA A 37 -14.49 14.91 -9.75
C ALA A 37 -13.52 14.62 -10.90
N ALA A 38 -12.36 14.03 -10.59
CA ALA A 38 -11.36 13.68 -11.60
C ALA A 38 -11.91 12.65 -12.59
N THR A 39 -11.71 12.93 -13.88
CA THR A 39 -11.91 12.01 -15.00
C THR A 39 -10.91 10.84 -14.94
N THR A 40 -11.17 9.77 -15.69
CA THR A 40 -10.27 8.60 -15.75
C THR A 40 -8.85 8.99 -16.19
N ASP A 41 -8.73 9.93 -17.13
CA ASP A 41 -7.43 10.36 -17.67
C ASP A 41 -6.66 11.21 -16.64
N GLU A 42 -7.35 12.13 -15.94
CA GLU A 42 -6.77 12.90 -14.83
C GLU A 42 -6.31 11.99 -13.69
N GLN A 43 -7.08 10.94 -13.37
CA GLN A 43 -6.69 9.95 -12.37
C GLN A 43 -5.41 9.19 -12.78
N ALA A 44 -5.28 8.81 -14.05
CA ALA A 44 -4.10 8.12 -14.56
C ALA A 44 -2.85 9.04 -14.55
N GLU A 45 -3.01 10.30 -14.95
CA GLU A 45 -1.93 11.29 -14.92
C GLU A 45 -1.48 11.59 -13.48
N PHE A 46 -2.43 11.79 -12.57
CA PHE A 46 -2.15 11.99 -11.16
C PHE A 46 -1.38 10.80 -10.58
N LEU A 47 -1.79 9.57 -10.86
CA LEU A 47 -1.10 8.36 -10.40
C LEU A 47 0.34 8.28 -10.88
N ASN A 48 0.61 8.64 -12.14
CA ASN A 48 1.98 8.62 -12.67
C ASN A 48 2.88 9.62 -11.94
N LYS A 49 2.38 10.84 -11.70
CA LYS A 49 3.09 11.88 -10.94
C LYS A 49 3.29 11.46 -9.48
N ALA A 50 2.22 11.01 -8.82
CA ALA A 50 2.22 10.59 -7.42
C ALA A 50 3.14 9.39 -7.18
N ALA A 51 3.10 8.36 -8.04
CA ALA A 51 3.89 7.15 -7.85
C ALA A 51 5.40 7.43 -7.88
N LYS A 52 5.86 8.30 -8.78
CA LYS A 52 7.27 8.70 -8.84
C LYS A 52 7.74 9.30 -7.52
N GLN A 53 6.98 10.24 -6.97
CA GLN A 53 7.35 10.95 -5.74
C GLN A 53 7.17 10.08 -4.49
N ALA A 54 6.10 9.29 -4.43
CA ALA A 54 5.85 8.37 -3.34
C ALA A 54 6.96 7.32 -3.20
N VAL A 55 7.44 6.74 -4.31
CA VAL A 55 8.56 5.77 -4.25
C VAL A 55 9.83 6.42 -3.69
N LYS A 56 10.13 7.66 -4.09
CA LYS A 56 11.29 8.41 -3.60
C LYS A 56 11.17 8.71 -2.10
N ALA A 57 10.08 9.37 -1.69
CA ALA A 57 9.85 9.77 -0.31
C ALA A 57 9.71 8.56 0.63
N ALA A 58 8.94 7.54 0.25
CA ALA A 58 8.73 6.36 1.08
C ALA A 58 10.03 5.55 1.29
N LYS A 59 10.91 5.48 0.29
CA LYS A 59 12.25 4.88 0.45
C LYS A 59 13.12 5.72 1.39
N LYS A 60 13.06 7.05 1.26
CA LYS A 60 13.83 7.97 2.12
C LYS A 60 13.41 7.85 3.59
N TYR A 61 12.11 7.76 3.87
CA TYR A 61 11.56 7.78 5.22
C TYR A 61 11.11 6.41 5.76
N GLY A 62 11.30 5.32 5.00
CA GLY A 62 10.99 3.96 5.45
C GLY A 62 9.50 3.75 5.69
N THR A 63 8.67 4.09 4.71
CA THR A 63 7.21 3.88 4.70
C THR A 63 6.79 3.11 3.43
N TYR A 64 5.50 2.92 3.22
CA TYR A 64 4.97 2.21 2.04
C TYR A 64 4.58 3.20 0.93
N PRO A 65 5.15 3.06 -0.29
CA PRO A 65 4.72 3.85 -1.46
C PRO A 65 3.21 3.75 -1.72
N SER A 66 2.62 2.55 -1.63
CA SER A 66 1.19 2.34 -1.86
C SER A 66 0.31 3.12 -0.89
N VAL A 67 0.71 3.17 0.39
CA VAL A 67 0.01 3.93 1.44
C VAL A 67 0.10 5.42 1.16
N MET A 68 1.29 5.92 0.84
CA MET A 68 1.51 7.33 0.56
C MET A 68 0.73 7.81 -0.69
N ILE A 69 0.67 7.00 -1.76
CA ILE A 69 -0.17 7.29 -2.94
C ILE A 69 -1.65 7.27 -2.55
N ALA A 70 -2.11 6.28 -1.77
CA ALA A 70 -3.49 6.19 -1.35
C ALA A 70 -3.92 7.36 -0.47
N GLN A 71 -3.05 7.81 0.44
CA GLN A 71 -3.27 9.02 1.22
C GLN A 71 -3.38 10.23 0.29
N ALA A 72 -2.45 10.42 -0.63
CA ALA A 72 -2.53 11.51 -1.60
C ALA A 72 -3.85 11.51 -2.37
N ILE A 73 -4.34 10.34 -2.82
CA ILE A 73 -5.65 10.22 -3.50
C ILE A 73 -6.80 10.65 -2.59
N VAL A 74 -6.86 10.12 -1.36
CA VAL A 74 -7.96 10.34 -0.42
C VAL A 74 -7.98 11.78 0.08
N GLU A 75 -6.83 12.34 0.43
CA GLU A 75 -6.71 13.68 1.02
C GLU A 75 -6.88 14.80 -0.02
N SER A 76 -6.45 14.57 -1.27
CA SER A 76 -6.46 15.61 -2.31
C SER A 76 -7.58 15.48 -3.34
N GLY A 77 -8.25 14.34 -3.38
CA GLY A 77 -9.29 14.08 -4.39
C GLY A 77 -8.69 13.95 -5.75
N TRP A 78 -7.67 13.10 -5.87
CA TRP A 78 -6.90 12.93 -7.11
C TRP A 78 -6.23 14.23 -7.58
N GLY A 79 -5.77 15.05 -6.63
CA GLY A 79 -5.12 16.33 -6.88
C GLY A 79 -6.07 17.47 -7.22
N GLN A 80 -7.39 17.26 -7.22
CA GLN A 80 -8.37 18.23 -7.68
C GLN A 80 -8.86 19.19 -6.59
N SER A 81 -8.55 18.92 -5.31
CA SER A 81 -8.92 19.84 -4.22
C SER A 81 -8.27 21.20 -4.42
N GLY A 82 -8.96 22.27 -4.04
CA GLY A 82 -8.42 23.63 -4.12
C GLY A 82 -7.09 23.80 -3.37
N LEU A 83 -6.87 23.05 -2.29
CA LEU A 83 -5.60 23.04 -1.56
C LEU A 83 -4.47 22.36 -2.36
N ALA A 84 -4.77 21.23 -3.01
CA ALA A 84 -3.81 20.56 -3.88
C ALA A 84 -3.44 21.40 -5.09
N VAL A 85 -4.42 22.01 -5.77
CA VAL A 85 -4.21 22.82 -6.97
C VAL A 85 -3.46 24.12 -6.65
N ASN A 86 -3.85 24.85 -5.60
CA ASN A 86 -3.32 26.19 -5.33
C ASN A 86 -2.07 26.20 -4.43
N ALA A 87 -1.78 25.10 -3.74
CA ALA A 87 -0.69 25.04 -2.78
C ALA A 87 0.21 23.80 -2.89
N ASN A 88 -0.01 22.95 -3.90
CA ASN A 88 0.64 21.65 -4.05
C ASN A 88 0.53 20.75 -2.80
N ASN A 89 -0.43 21.01 -1.91
CA ASN A 89 -0.53 20.32 -0.64
C ASN A 89 -1.55 19.18 -0.75
N LEU A 90 -1.02 18.00 -1.06
CA LEU A 90 -1.83 16.80 -1.31
C LEU A 90 -2.37 16.16 -0.03
N PHE A 91 -1.75 16.44 1.12
CA PHE A 91 -1.98 15.69 2.36
C PHE A 91 -2.67 16.52 3.45
N GLY A 92 -3.16 17.71 3.12
CA GLY A 92 -3.84 18.58 4.09
C GLY A 92 -2.94 19.07 5.22
N MET A 93 -1.63 19.22 4.98
CA MET A 93 -0.68 19.61 6.02
C MET A 93 -0.90 21.05 6.46
N LYS A 94 -1.33 21.23 7.71
CA LYS A 94 -1.46 22.55 8.35
C LYS A 94 -0.07 23.14 8.63
N ALA A 95 0.03 24.46 8.50
CA ALA A 95 1.20 25.21 8.95
C ALA A 95 1.03 25.47 10.45
N ASP A 96 1.86 24.81 11.26
CA ASP A 96 1.99 25.09 12.69
C ASP A 96 3.06 26.18 12.92
N ASP A 97 3.28 26.56 14.18
CA ASP A 97 4.21 27.63 14.54
C ASP A 97 5.68 27.32 14.19
N SER A 98 6.01 26.06 13.89
CA SER A 98 7.35 25.65 13.44
C SER A 98 7.55 25.72 11.93
N TRP A 99 6.47 25.90 11.16
CA TRP A 99 6.54 26.00 9.70
C TRP A 99 7.05 27.38 9.27
N THR A 100 8.20 27.39 8.60
CA THR A 100 8.86 28.61 8.10
C THR A 100 8.64 28.86 6.61
N GLY A 101 8.03 27.90 5.89
CA GLY A 101 7.78 28.00 4.46
C GLY A 101 6.54 28.83 4.08
N ALA A 102 6.24 28.87 2.78
CA ALA A 102 5.05 29.54 2.28
C ALA A 102 3.76 28.92 2.87
N THR A 103 2.69 29.71 2.96
CA THR A 103 1.40 29.24 3.46
C THR A 103 0.27 29.58 2.50
N TYR A 104 -0.80 28.79 2.58
CA TYR A 104 -2.07 29.04 1.89
C TYR A 104 -3.20 29.01 2.91
N THR A 105 -3.98 30.08 2.98
CA THR A 105 -5.11 30.18 3.92
C THR A 105 -6.38 29.75 3.22
N SER A 106 -7.09 28.76 3.80
CA SER A 106 -8.33 28.26 3.24
C SER A 106 -9.32 27.87 4.34
N LYS A 107 -10.61 27.86 3.99
CA LYS A 107 -11.64 27.26 4.85
C LYS A 107 -11.48 25.74 4.84
N THR A 108 -11.64 25.14 6.00
CA THR A 108 -11.55 23.70 6.18
C THR A 108 -12.63 23.20 7.13
N CYS A 109 -13.04 21.95 6.95
CA CYS A 109 -14.05 21.29 7.77
C CYS A 109 -13.35 20.62 8.96
N GLU A 110 -13.78 20.93 10.17
CA GLU A 110 -13.33 20.30 11.42
C GLU A 110 -14.50 19.58 12.07
N GLU A 111 -14.20 18.57 12.87
CA GLU A 111 -15.19 17.90 13.71
C GLU A 111 -14.94 18.26 15.18
N ASP A 112 -16.02 18.57 15.91
CA ASP A 112 -15.92 18.70 17.36
C ASP A 112 -15.82 17.33 18.04
N LYS A 113 -15.64 17.34 19.37
CA LYS A 113 -15.54 16.11 20.18
C LYS A 113 -16.77 15.19 20.10
N ASN A 114 -17.89 15.69 19.58
CA ASN A 114 -19.15 14.96 19.39
C ASN A 114 -19.38 14.56 17.92
N GLY A 115 -18.40 14.79 17.03
CA GLY A 115 -18.51 14.49 15.60
C GLY A 115 -19.33 15.52 14.81
N LYS A 116 -19.66 16.69 15.37
CA LYS A 116 -20.36 17.74 14.62
C LYS A 116 -19.34 18.49 13.76
N SER A 117 -19.58 18.48 12.45
CA SER A 117 -18.76 19.23 11.50
C SER A 117 -19.01 20.75 11.57
N TYR A 118 -17.95 21.55 11.50
CA TYR A 118 -18.00 23.00 11.39
C TYR A 118 -16.82 23.53 10.54
N TYR A 119 -16.96 24.71 9.96
CA TYR A 119 -15.90 25.30 9.13
C TYR A 119 -15.05 26.28 9.92
N VAL A 120 -13.74 26.18 9.76
CA VAL A 120 -12.77 27.17 10.25
C VAL A 120 -11.85 27.60 9.12
N THR A 121 -11.30 28.80 9.23
CA THR A 121 -10.18 29.22 8.37
C THR A 121 -8.89 28.74 9.01
N ALA A 122 -8.07 28.00 8.26
CA ALA A 122 -6.79 27.48 8.71
C ALA A 122 -5.66 27.85 7.74
N LYS A 123 -4.43 27.95 8.26
CA LYS A 123 -3.21 28.07 7.45
C LYS A 123 -2.70 26.68 7.11
N PHE A 124 -2.48 26.43 5.83
CA PHE A 124 -1.88 25.21 5.31
C PHE A 124 -0.48 25.50 4.78
N ARG A 125 0.40 24.51 4.84
CA ARG A 125 1.70 24.54 4.19
C ARG A 125 1.49 24.68 2.68
N LYS A 126 2.28 25.51 2.03
CA LYS A 126 2.31 25.66 0.57
C LYS A 126 3.68 25.23 0.07
N TYR A 127 3.67 24.41 -0.96
CA TYR A 127 4.85 23.84 -1.57
C TYR A 127 5.01 24.33 -3.00
N ASP A 128 6.24 24.40 -3.48
CA ASP A 128 6.53 24.77 -4.86
C ASP A 128 6.29 23.57 -5.80
N THR A 129 6.43 22.35 -5.28
CA THR A 129 6.25 21.13 -6.06
C THR A 129 5.48 20.04 -5.30
N LEU A 130 4.92 19.07 -6.04
CA LEU A 130 4.34 17.87 -5.43
C LEU A 130 5.39 17.04 -4.69
N GLU A 131 6.65 17.07 -5.13
CA GLU A 131 7.75 16.35 -4.49
C GLU A 131 7.92 16.76 -3.03
N GLU A 132 7.92 18.06 -2.76
CA GLU A 132 7.98 18.61 -1.40
C GLU A 132 6.78 18.16 -0.53
N SER A 133 5.59 18.05 -1.13
CA SER A 133 4.42 17.55 -0.40
C SER A 133 4.56 16.08 0.01
N PHE A 134 5.10 15.23 -0.87
CA PHE A 134 5.39 13.83 -0.58
C PHE A 134 6.53 13.68 0.43
N GLU A 135 7.56 14.50 0.31
CA GLU A 135 8.69 14.57 1.24
C GLU A 135 8.21 14.90 2.66
N ASP A 136 7.40 15.95 2.81
CA ASP A 136 6.86 16.38 4.10
C ASP A 136 5.92 15.35 4.73
N ASN A 137 5.10 14.66 3.91
CA ASN A 137 4.32 13.52 4.39
C ASN A 137 5.21 12.38 4.92
N GLY A 138 6.26 12.01 4.16
CA GLY A 138 7.19 10.96 4.55
C GLY A 138 7.91 11.31 5.86
N GLN A 139 8.37 12.55 5.98
CA GLN A 139 8.99 13.09 7.18
C GLN A 139 8.04 13.02 8.36
N LYS A 140 6.81 13.52 8.23
CA LYS A 140 5.81 13.45 9.31
C LYS A 140 5.53 12.01 9.75
N LEU A 141 5.42 11.06 8.82
CA LEU A 141 5.20 9.66 9.17
C LEU A 141 6.41 9.05 9.90
N ARG A 142 7.63 9.45 9.57
CA ARG A 142 8.86 8.95 10.22
C ARG A 142 9.17 9.64 11.54
N GLU A 143 9.08 10.96 11.59
CA GLU A 143 9.48 11.78 12.73
C GLU A 143 8.32 12.10 13.67
N GLY A 144 7.10 11.75 13.28
CA GLY A 144 5.90 11.96 14.09
C GLY A 144 5.53 13.43 14.19
N VAL A 145 5.18 13.83 15.41
CA VAL A 145 4.89 15.22 15.77
C VAL A 145 5.71 15.56 17.02
N SER A 146 6.00 16.83 17.24
CA SER A 146 6.91 17.29 18.32
C SER A 146 6.61 16.70 19.70
N TRP A 147 5.33 16.52 20.05
CA TRP A 147 4.88 15.96 21.33
C TRP A 147 4.77 14.42 21.35
N GLN A 148 4.89 13.76 20.20
CA GLN A 148 4.87 12.31 20.07
C GLN A 148 5.68 11.87 18.84
N PRO A 149 7.02 11.85 18.91
CA PRO A 149 7.88 11.56 17.75
C PRO A 149 7.68 10.15 17.15
N LEU A 150 7.15 9.23 17.95
CA LEU A 150 6.86 7.85 17.51
C LEU A 150 5.38 7.62 17.18
N ARG A 151 4.59 8.69 16.99
CA ARG A 151 3.13 8.62 16.81
C ARG A 151 2.71 7.65 15.72
N TYR A 152 3.44 7.62 14.61
CA TYR A 152 3.10 6.82 13.43
C TYR A 152 3.98 5.58 13.27
N LYS A 153 4.69 5.15 14.33
CA LYS A 153 5.66 4.04 14.23
C LYS A 153 5.07 2.73 13.72
N GLY A 154 3.77 2.48 13.94
CA GLY A 154 3.09 1.30 13.43
C GLY A 154 2.95 1.27 11.91
N ALA A 155 3.10 2.42 11.24
CA ALA A 155 3.07 2.53 9.78
C ALA A 155 4.46 2.43 9.12
N TRP A 156 5.51 2.34 9.92
CA TRP A 156 6.87 2.20 9.42
C TRP A 156 7.09 0.83 8.80
N ILE A 157 7.88 0.79 7.74
CA ILE A 157 8.13 -0.41 6.95
C ILE A 157 8.77 -1.56 7.75
N GLU A 158 9.53 -1.25 8.79
CA GLU A 158 10.10 -2.27 9.66
C GLU A 158 9.11 -2.86 10.69
N ASN A 159 7.99 -2.17 10.94
CA ASN A 159 7.01 -2.51 11.98
C ASN A 159 5.70 -3.05 11.42
N ALA A 160 5.36 -2.71 10.18
CA ALA A 160 4.24 -3.28 9.44
C ALA A 160 4.75 -4.29 8.41
N ASP A 161 4.12 -5.45 8.33
CA ASP A 161 4.48 -6.52 7.40
C ASP A 161 3.92 -6.30 5.99
N ASN A 162 2.88 -5.47 5.89
CA ASN A 162 2.24 -5.10 4.63
C ASN A 162 1.52 -3.76 4.78
N TYR A 163 1.09 -3.20 3.64
CA TYR A 163 0.37 -1.93 3.61
C TYR A 163 -0.90 -1.95 4.49
N ALA A 164 -1.58 -3.09 4.64
CA ALA A 164 -2.83 -3.16 5.40
C ALA A 164 -2.60 -2.98 6.91
N GLN A 165 -1.47 -3.48 7.43
CA GLN A 165 -1.06 -3.18 8.81
C GLN A 165 -0.65 -1.71 8.97
N ALA A 166 0.04 -1.15 7.98
CA ALA A 166 0.42 0.26 8.01
C ALA A 166 -0.81 1.19 7.98
N THR A 167 -1.78 0.96 7.08
CA THR A 167 -3.03 1.73 7.03
C THR A 167 -3.85 1.55 8.31
N LYS A 168 -3.84 0.35 8.90
CA LYS A 168 -4.48 0.12 10.20
C LYS A 168 -3.86 0.98 11.29
N ALA A 169 -2.53 1.07 11.34
CA ALA A 169 -1.82 1.90 12.31
C ALA A 169 -2.05 3.40 12.12
N LEU A 170 -2.39 3.84 10.91
CA LEU A 170 -2.75 5.23 10.60
C LEU A 170 -4.20 5.57 10.99
N THR A 171 -5.06 4.58 11.19
CA THR A 171 -6.47 4.78 11.58
C THR A 171 -6.54 5.23 13.03
N GLY A 172 -7.21 6.35 13.30
CA GLY A 172 -7.27 6.95 14.63
C GLY A 172 -5.97 7.64 15.09
N THR A 173 -4.90 7.61 14.29
CA THR A 173 -3.64 8.31 14.60
C THR A 173 -3.35 9.43 13.61
N TYR A 174 -3.53 9.19 12.31
CA TYR A 174 -3.39 10.16 11.23
C TYR A 174 -4.70 10.91 11.00
N ALA A 175 -5.81 10.17 10.91
CA ALA A 175 -7.17 10.71 10.80
C ALA A 175 -8.04 10.24 11.98
N THR A 176 -9.04 11.04 12.37
CA THR A 176 -10.07 10.67 13.35
C THR A 176 -11.08 9.67 12.80
N ASP A 177 -11.18 9.57 11.47
CA ASP A 177 -12.04 8.61 10.77
C ASP A 177 -11.69 7.16 11.14
N THR A 178 -12.68 6.45 11.66
CA THR A 178 -12.58 5.03 12.04
C THR A 178 -12.50 4.08 10.83
N GLN A 179 -12.82 4.57 9.63
CA GLN A 179 -12.79 3.83 8.36
C GLN A 179 -11.60 4.24 7.47
N TYR A 180 -10.63 4.96 8.01
CA TYR A 180 -9.50 5.48 7.23
C TYR A 180 -8.69 4.35 6.56
N ASP A 181 -8.41 3.26 7.27
CA ASP A 181 -7.78 2.06 6.71
C ASP A 181 -8.56 1.49 5.52
N SER A 182 -9.89 1.39 5.64
CA SER A 182 -10.78 0.91 4.59
C SER A 182 -10.71 1.80 3.35
N ALA A 183 -10.75 3.12 3.54
CA ALA A 183 -10.61 4.09 2.47
C ALA A 183 -9.27 3.92 1.73
N LEU A 184 -8.15 3.87 2.45
CA LEU A 184 -6.82 3.68 1.84
C LEU A 184 -6.69 2.32 1.14
N ASN A 185 -7.05 1.22 1.83
CA ASN A 185 -6.95 -0.14 1.29
C ASN A 185 -7.80 -0.32 0.02
N SER A 186 -8.95 0.36 -0.07
CA SER A 186 -9.79 0.35 -1.27
C SER A 186 -9.05 0.95 -2.47
N ARG A 187 -8.34 2.08 -2.31
CA ARG A 187 -7.55 2.72 -3.37
C ARG A 187 -6.33 1.90 -3.74
N ILE A 188 -5.63 1.35 -2.74
CA ILE A 188 -4.49 0.46 -2.96
C ILE A 188 -4.90 -0.74 -3.83
N THR A 189 -6.03 -1.37 -3.52
CA THR A 189 -6.52 -2.54 -4.25
C THR A 189 -7.04 -2.16 -5.64
N ALA A 190 -7.88 -1.12 -5.74
CA ALA A 190 -8.50 -0.72 -7.00
C ALA A 190 -7.48 -0.31 -8.08
N HIS A 191 -6.35 0.30 -7.67
CA HIS A 191 -5.33 0.79 -8.59
C HIS A 191 -4.03 -0.04 -8.56
N ASN A 192 -4.05 -1.21 -7.90
CA ASN A 192 -2.90 -2.11 -7.77
C ASN A 192 -1.63 -1.37 -7.30
N LEU A 193 -1.76 -0.50 -6.29
CA LEU A 193 -0.67 0.37 -5.85
C LEU A 193 0.44 -0.41 -5.12
N SER A 194 0.14 -1.61 -4.61
CA SER A 194 1.14 -2.47 -3.98
C SER A 194 2.25 -2.91 -4.93
N LYS A 195 2.11 -2.73 -6.24
CA LYS A 195 3.20 -2.95 -7.22
C LYS A 195 4.41 -2.04 -6.98
N TYR A 196 4.22 -0.91 -6.29
CA TYR A 196 5.29 0.04 -5.94
C TYR A 196 5.97 -0.31 -4.61
N ASP A 197 5.38 -1.19 -3.81
CA ASP A 197 5.89 -1.50 -2.48
C ASP A 197 7.14 -2.38 -2.53
N PRO A 198 8.09 -2.16 -1.61
CA PRO A 198 9.22 -3.06 -1.45
C PRO A 198 8.80 -4.41 -0.85
N VAL A 199 9.64 -5.42 -1.08
CA VAL A 199 9.45 -6.77 -0.56
C VAL A 199 10.16 -6.92 0.78
N ILE A 200 9.43 -7.35 1.80
CA ILE A 200 9.97 -7.61 3.13
C ILE A 200 10.12 -9.12 3.33
N THR A 201 11.31 -9.56 3.76
CA THR A 201 11.56 -10.95 4.16
C THR A 201 12.12 -11.00 5.57
N LYS A 202 11.71 -12.01 6.35
CA LYS A 202 12.15 -12.24 7.73
C LYS A 202 12.97 -13.52 7.88
N THR A 203 13.60 -13.97 6.80
CA THR A 203 14.39 -15.21 6.81
C THR A 203 15.79 -14.92 7.30
N ALA A 204 16.15 -15.51 8.44
CA ALA A 204 17.50 -15.42 8.97
C ALA A 204 18.52 -16.04 8.00
N LYS A 205 19.59 -15.28 7.68
CA LYS A 205 20.68 -15.72 6.81
C LYS A 205 22.01 -15.13 7.28
N VAL A 206 23.06 -15.93 7.19
CA VAL A 206 24.43 -15.49 7.50
C VAL A 206 25.07 -14.87 6.25
N TYR A 207 25.70 -13.73 6.42
CA TYR A 207 26.42 -12.99 5.39
C TYR A 207 27.86 -12.72 5.84
N THR A 208 28.77 -12.58 4.89
CA THR A 208 30.08 -11.98 5.12
C THR A 208 30.04 -10.53 4.67
N VAL A 209 30.50 -9.61 5.50
CA VAL A 209 30.60 -8.19 5.18
C VAL A 209 31.69 -7.98 4.13
N GLU A 210 31.32 -7.49 2.95
CA GLU A 210 32.26 -7.19 1.87
C GLU A 210 32.92 -5.82 2.06
N LYS A 211 32.15 -4.86 2.57
CA LYS A 211 32.62 -3.51 2.86
C LYS A 211 32.18 -3.10 4.25
N GLY A 212 33.16 -2.85 5.13
CA GLY A 212 32.91 -2.35 6.47
C GLY A 212 32.23 -0.96 6.44
N GLY A 213 31.50 -0.63 7.50
CA GLY A 213 30.79 0.64 7.59
C GLY A 213 29.82 0.72 8.76
N SER A 214 29.16 1.86 8.89
CA SER A 214 28.15 2.10 9.92
C SER A 214 26.88 1.27 9.69
N VAL A 215 26.24 0.91 10.80
CA VAL A 215 24.86 0.42 10.83
C VAL A 215 23.96 1.47 11.48
N TYR A 216 22.67 1.45 11.16
CA TYR A 216 21.74 2.54 11.44
C TYR A 216 20.51 2.08 12.24
N ASN A 217 19.89 3.00 12.97
CA ASN A 217 18.69 2.73 13.76
C ASN A 217 17.47 2.35 12.91
N TRP A 218 17.35 2.87 11.69
CA TRP A 218 16.19 2.68 10.80
C TRP A 218 16.58 2.27 9.37
N PRO A 219 15.67 1.62 8.62
CA PRO A 219 15.88 1.28 7.21
C PRO A 219 15.66 2.46 6.24
N THR A 220 15.93 3.69 6.69
CA THR A 220 15.69 4.94 5.94
C THR A 220 16.92 5.31 5.09
N ASP A 221 16.87 6.47 4.46
CA ASP A 221 18.08 7.12 3.96
C ASP A 221 19.01 7.52 5.11
N HIS A 222 20.32 7.56 4.87
CA HIS A 222 21.30 7.92 5.91
C HIS A 222 21.23 9.40 6.31
N SER A 223 20.60 10.26 5.51
CA SER A 223 20.27 11.63 5.94
C SER A 223 19.17 11.69 7.02
N VAL A 224 18.40 10.61 7.19
CA VAL A 224 17.32 10.48 8.17
C VAL A 224 17.70 9.55 9.32
N ALA A 225 18.45 8.49 9.03
CA ALA A 225 18.86 7.49 10.02
C ALA A 225 20.09 7.96 10.82
N SER A 226 20.13 7.63 12.11
CA SER A 226 21.31 7.85 12.95
C SER A 226 22.19 6.58 12.99
N PRO A 227 23.52 6.71 12.89
CA PRO A 227 24.43 5.59 13.14
C PRO A 227 24.28 5.07 14.58
N VAL A 228 24.23 3.75 14.74
CA VAL A 228 24.11 3.08 16.06
C VAL A 228 25.19 2.02 16.30
N GLY A 229 26.08 1.82 15.33
CA GLY A 229 27.19 0.87 15.43
C GLY A 229 27.93 0.74 14.11
N SER A 230 28.74 -0.30 13.99
CA SER A 230 29.48 -0.60 12.76
C SER A 230 29.75 -2.10 12.58
N VAL A 231 30.13 -2.45 11.35
CA VAL A 231 30.62 -3.77 10.98
C VAL A 231 31.96 -3.65 10.28
N LYS A 232 32.81 -4.67 10.44
CA LYS A 232 34.14 -4.73 9.79
C LYS A 232 34.08 -5.60 8.54
N GLN A 233 34.92 -5.30 7.55
CA GLN A 233 35.09 -6.16 6.39
C GLN A 233 35.55 -7.56 6.84
N GLY A 234 34.98 -8.61 6.24
CA GLY A 234 35.22 -10.01 6.60
C GLY A 234 34.43 -10.52 7.79
N GLU A 235 33.74 -9.64 8.53
CA GLU A 235 32.88 -10.04 9.65
C GLU A 235 31.72 -10.90 9.17
N LYS A 236 31.42 -12.00 9.88
CA LYS A 236 30.21 -12.79 9.67
C LYS A 236 29.06 -12.21 10.49
N VAL A 237 27.95 -11.90 9.83
CA VAL A 237 26.79 -11.28 10.45
C VAL A 237 25.51 -12.06 10.12
N THR A 238 24.57 -12.11 11.05
CA THR A 238 23.24 -12.70 10.83
C THR A 238 22.25 -11.60 10.47
N VAL A 239 21.70 -11.66 9.26
CA VAL A 239 20.62 -10.79 8.82
C VAL A 239 19.29 -11.47 9.08
N THR A 240 18.38 -10.83 9.81
CA THR A 240 17.07 -11.40 10.18
C THR A 240 15.90 -10.75 9.44
N LYS A 241 16.10 -9.57 8.86
CA LYS A 241 15.08 -8.86 8.06
C LYS A 241 15.71 -8.18 6.86
N THR A 242 15.09 -8.30 5.69
CA THR A 242 15.53 -7.64 4.46
C THR A 242 14.35 -6.94 3.78
N ILE A 243 14.55 -5.67 3.45
CA ILE A 243 13.64 -4.86 2.63
C ILE A 243 14.28 -4.69 1.26
N THR A 244 13.64 -5.20 0.21
CA THR A 244 14.13 -5.09 -1.18
C THR A 244 13.22 -4.17 -1.99
N TYR A 245 13.77 -3.06 -2.48
CA TYR A 245 13.06 -2.08 -3.30
C TYR A 245 13.00 -2.51 -4.78
N ASN A 246 12.10 -1.89 -5.55
CA ASN A 246 11.90 -2.21 -6.97
C ASN A 246 13.11 -1.92 -7.86
N ASP A 247 13.97 -0.99 -7.46
CA ASP A 247 15.26 -0.70 -8.11
C ASP A 247 16.35 -1.75 -7.80
N GLY A 248 16.02 -2.79 -7.04
CA GLY A 248 16.94 -3.85 -6.63
C GLY A 248 17.81 -3.50 -5.41
N SER A 249 17.78 -2.25 -4.94
CA SER A 249 18.45 -1.88 -3.70
C SER A 249 17.77 -2.52 -2.49
N SER A 250 18.50 -2.65 -1.39
CA SER A 250 17.95 -3.25 -0.18
C SER A 250 18.51 -2.65 1.11
N ARG A 251 17.72 -2.78 2.18
CA ARG A 251 18.10 -2.52 3.56
C ARG A 251 18.01 -3.83 4.34
N MET A 252 19.07 -4.18 5.06
CA MET A 252 19.18 -5.44 5.78
C MET A 252 19.42 -5.16 7.26
N TYR A 253 18.63 -5.79 8.14
CA TYR A 253 18.79 -5.68 9.58
C TYR A 253 19.73 -6.79 10.06
N ILE A 254 20.87 -6.39 10.61
CA ILE A 254 21.82 -7.27 11.27
C ILE A 254 21.39 -7.42 12.72
N ASP A 255 21.22 -8.67 13.14
CA ASP A 255 20.78 -9.02 14.49
C ASP A 255 21.69 -8.41 15.56
N GLY A 256 21.09 -7.75 16.54
CA GLY A 256 21.80 -7.06 17.62
C GLY A 256 22.63 -5.83 17.20
N LYS A 257 22.65 -5.43 15.92
CA LYS A 257 23.48 -4.31 15.44
C LYS A 257 22.69 -3.16 14.82
N GLY A 258 21.78 -3.44 13.88
CA GLY A 258 21.04 -2.40 13.17
C GLY A 258 20.97 -2.60 11.65
N TRP A 259 20.50 -1.58 10.94
CA TRP A 259 20.27 -1.60 9.50
C TRP A 259 21.51 -1.25 8.69
N ILE A 260 21.71 -1.92 7.57
CA ILE A 260 22.78 -1.64 6.61
C ILE A 260 22.25 -1.69 5.17
N ASN A 261 22.93 -1.01 4.25
CA ASN A 261 22.71 -1.20 2.82
C ASN A 261 23.10 -2.61 2.42
N GLY A 262 22.20 -3.33 1.74
CA GLY A 262 22.46 -4.71 1.34
C GLY A 262 23.66 -4.86 0.40
N SER A 263 24.07 -3.80 -0.30
CA SER A 263 25.28 -3.76 -1.13
C SER A 263 26.59 -3.83 -0.33
N ALA A 264 26.55 -3.68 1.00
CA ALA A 264 27.72 -3.85 1.88
C ALA A 264 27.95 -5.31 2.30
N LEU A 265 26.95 -6.18 2.08
CA LEU A 265 26.99 -7.60 2.43
C LEU A 265 27.15 -8.43 1.16
N GLY A 266 28.13 -9.33 1.16
CA GLY A 266 28.40 -10.14 -0.01
C GLY A 266 27.31 -11.15 -0.31
N LYS A 267 27.06 -11.41 -1.60
CA LYS A 267 26.25 -12.56 -2.02
C LYS A 267 27.08 -13.81 -1.72
N GLY A 268 27.01 -14.32 -0.49
CA GLY A 268 27.83 -15.44 -0.03
C GLY A 268 27.92 -16.56 -1.06
N LYS A 269 29.14 -17.08 -1.29
CA LYS A 269 29.33 -18.36 -1.99
C LYS A 269 28.40 -19.38 -1.31
N LYS A 270 27.58 -20.06 -2.13
CA LYS A 270 26.58 -21.06 -1.71
C LYS A 270 27.22 -22.02 -0.69
N SER A 271 26.84 -21.88 0.58
CA SER A 271 26.97 -22.98 1.54
C SER A 271 25.69 -23.80 1.44
N SER A 272 25.90 -25.10 1.22
CA SER A 272 24.91 -26.14 1.00
C SER A 272 24.07 -26.39 2.26
N SER A 273 22.81 -25.99 2.22
CA SER A 273 21.75 -26.63 3.01
C SER A 273 20.41 -26.47 2.27
N SER A 274 20.00 -27.56 1.62
CA SER A 274 18.67 -27.89 1.06
C SER A 274 17.74 -26.73 0.66
N GLU A 275 17.72 -26.45 -0.65
CA GLU A 275 16.80 -25.55 -1.36
C GLU A 275 15.34 -26.08 -1.41
N PRO A 276 14.35 -25.23 -1.78
CA PRO A 276 14.01 -25.11 -3.20
C PRO A 276 14.36 -23.75 -3.81
N ILE A 277 15.01 -23.80 -4.97
CA ILE A 277 15.45 -22.67 -5.79
C ILE A 277 14.22 -21.98 -6.40
N THR A 278 14.05 -20.69 -6.14
CA THR A 278 13.23 -19.78 -6.97
C THR A 278 14.15 -18.68 -7.52
N GLN A 279 14.93 -19.00 -8.56
CA GLN A 279 15.63 -17.98 -9.33
C GLN A 279 14.71 -17.41 -10.42
N ALA A 280 14.76 -16.08 -10.58
CA ALA A 280 14.04 -15.36 -11.60
C ALA A 280 14.54 -15.75 -13.00
N PRO A 281 13.68 -15.84 -14.03
CA PRO A 281 14.11 -16.00 -15.40
C PRO A 281 14.96 -14.79 -15.85
N LYS A 282 16.11 -15.04 -16.47
CA LYS A 282 16.97 -13.98 -17.00
C LYS A 282 16.19 -13.12 -18.02
N GLY A 283 16.18 -11.80 -17.84
CA GLY A 283 15.63 -10.83 -18.80
C GLY A 283 14.12 -10.57 -18.74
N VAL A 284 13.40 -11.05 -17.71
CA VAL A 284 11.93 -10.87 -17.62
C VAL A 284 11.56 -9.96 -16.45
N THR A 285 10.71 -8.96 -16.73
CA THR A 285 10.20 -8.01 -15.72
C THR A 285 9.46 -8.74 -14.60
N LYS A 286 9.88 -8.48 -13.36
CA LYS A 286 9.25 -8.98 -12.15
C LYS A 286 8.01 -8.13 -11.84
N ILE A 287 6.85 -8.76 -11.70
CA ILE A 287 5.60 -8.12 -11.29
C ILE A 287 5.05 -8.83 -10.06
N GLN A 288 4.83 -8.10 -8.97
CA GLN A 288 4.17 -8.67 -7.79
C GLN A 288 2.65 -8.65 -7.97
N LYS A 289 2.01 -9.78 -7.67
CA LYS A 289 0.55 -9.90 -7.73
C LYS A 289 0.02 -10.58 -6.48
N ASN A 290 -1.20 -10.20 -6.07
CA ASN A 290 -1.88 -10.83 -4.94
C ASN A 290 -2.31 -12.25 -5.31
N LEU A 291 -1.87 -13.22 -4.53
CA LEU A 291 -2.45 -14.54 -4.52
C LEU A 291 -3.76 -14.50 -3.75
N MET A 292 -4.83 -14.80 -4.47
CA MET A 292 -6.21 -14.70 -3.99
C MET A 292 -6.81 -16.06 -3.66
N HIS A 293 -6.09 -17.17 -3.90
CA HIS A 293 -6.51 -18.51 -3.52
C HIS A 293 -5.27 -19.42 -3.34
N ASN A 294 -5.39 -20.48 -2.53
CA ASN A 294 -4.35 -21.52 -2.45
C ASN A 294 -3.96 -22.00 -3.85
N ALA A 295 -2.67 -21.99 -4.16
CA ALA A 295 -2.15 -22.33 -5.47
C ALA A 295 -1.09 -23.43 -5.38
N TYR A 296 -1.35 -24.53 -6.08
CA TYR A 296 -0.31 -25.52 -6.36
C TYR A 296 0.68 -24.95 -7.38
N VAL A 297 1.93 -25.39 -7.28
CA VAL A 297 2.96 -25.08 -8.27
C VAL A 297 3.04 -26.21 -9.29
N TYR A 298 3.17 -25.84 -10.55
CA TYR A 298 3.25 -26.72 -11.70
C TYR A 298 4.58 -26.54 -12.42
N ASP A 299 5.04 -27.59 -13.07
CA ASP A 299 6.18 -27.53 -13.98
C ASP A 299 5.81 -26.92 -15.35
N LYS A 300 6.79 -26.82 -16.25
CA LYS A 300 6.61 -26.30 -17.62
C LYS A 300 5.63 -27.09 -18.49
N ASN A 301 5.33 -28.33 -18.12
CA ASN A 301 4.43 -29.26 -18.81
C ASN A 301 3.04 -29.34 -18.13
N GLY A 302 2.84 -28.60 -17.04
CA GLY A 302 1.61 -28.58 -16.26
C GLY A 302 1.47 -29.76 -15.30
N LYS A 303 2.55 -30.50 -15.00
CA LYS A 303 2.57 -31.50 -13.93
C LYS A 303 2.72 -30.78 -12.60
N LYS A 304 1.86 -31.11 -11.64
CA LYS A 304 1.93 -30.55 -10.28
C LYS A 304 3.22 -30.99 -9.59
N LEU A 305 3.96 -30.05 -9.02
CA LEU A 305 5.14 -30.32 -8.22
C LEU A 305 4.69 -30.79 -6.83
N ALA A 306 5.14 -31.98 -6.42
CA ALA A 306 4.77 -32.57 -5.13
C ALA A 306 5.25 -31.67 -3.97
N GLY A 307 4.41 -31.49 -2.95
CA GLY A 307 4.71 -30.68 -1.76
C GLY A 307 4.78 -29.16 -1.98
N LYS A 308 4.84 -28.66 -3.23
CA LYS A 308 5.01 -27.23 -3.50
C LYS A 308 3.67 -26.53 -3.73
N MET A 309 3.24 -25.73 -2.74
CA MET A 309 2.05 -24.90 -2.83
C MET A 309 2.18 -23.59 -2.05
N PHE A 310 1.50 -22.56 -2.52
CA PHE A 310 1.30 -21.32 -1.77
C PHE A 310 -0.09 -21.36 -1.12
N LYS A 311 -0.11 -21.24 0.21
CA LYS A 311 -1.35 -21.08 0.97
C LYS A 311 -1.65 -19.60 1.21
N VAL A 312 -2.89 -19.19 1.05
CA VAL A 312 -3.38 -17.88 1.48
C VAL A 312 -3.98 -18.05 2.87
N ASN A 313 -3.60 -17.16 3.79
CA ASN A 313 -4.20 -17.06 5.11
C ASN A 313 -5.03 -15.77 5.15
N ASP A 314 -6.33 -15.91 5.42
CA ASP A 314 -7.20 -14.75 5.52
C ASP A 314 -6.86 -13.85 6.69
N GLU A 315 -6.26 -14.36 7.76
CA GLU A 315 -5.85 -13.55 8.92
C GLU A 315 -4.64 -12.67 8.61
N GLU A 316 -3.76 -13.11 7.71
CA GLU A 316 -2.54 -12.40 7.32
C GLU A 316 -2.76 -11.36 6.19
N GLY A 317 -3.94 -11.36 5.56
CA GLY A 317 -4.30 -10.39 4.51
C GLY A 317 -3.79 -10.80 3.12
N ALA A 318 -3.25 -9.85 2.36
CA ALA A 318 -2.80 -10.08 0.99
C ALA A 318 -1.50 -10.90 0.95
N LYS A 319 -1.47 -12.01 0.20
CA LYS A 319 -0.24 -12.77 -0.05
C LYS A 319 0.35 -12.42 -1.41
N LEU A 320 1.43 -11.66 -1.46
CA LEU A 320 2.09 -11.31 -2.72
C LEU A 320 2.94 -12.45 -3.28
N ILE A 321 2.85 -12.68 -4.59
CA ILE A 321 3.69 -13.62 -5.34
C ILE A 321 4.40 -12.86 -6.47
N ASN A 322 5.70 -13.11 -6.60
CA ASN A 322 6.48 -12.61 -7.72
C ASN A 322 6.12 -13.39 -8.98
N THR A 323 5.73 -12.68 -10.02
CA THR A 323 5.38 -13.26 -11.32
C THR A 323 6.28 -12.69 -12.42
N TYR A 324 6.51 -13.48 -13.45
CA TYR A 324 7.45 -13.21 -14.55
C TYR A 324 6.77 -13.49 -15.89
N GLY A 325 5.67 -12.79 -16.14
CA GLY A 325 4.81 -13.01 -17.30
C GLY A 325 3.93 -14.27 -17.19
N THR A 326 3.09 -14.46 -18.20
CA THR A 326 2.15 -15.57 -18.31
C THR A 326 2.60 -16.60 -19.32
N LYS A 327 2.22 -17.86 -19.10
CA LYS A 327 2.36 -18.96 -20.05
C LYS A 327 1.07 -19.75 -20.13
N THR A 328 0.64 -20.08 -21.34
CA THR A 328 -0.47 -21.01 -21.56
C THR A 328 0.07 -22.44 -21.52
N ILE A 329 -0.49 -23.28 -20.64
CA ILE A 329 -0.14 -24.69 -20.50
C ILE A 329 -1.44 -25.49 -20.60
N LYS A 330 -1.56 -26.37 -21.61
CA LYS A 330 -2.76 -27.18 -21.86
C LYS A 330 -4.07 -26.35 -21.86
N GLY A 331 -4.06 -25.22 -22.59
CA GLY A 331 -5.22 -24.34 -22.74
C GLY A 331 -5.58 -23.49 -21.52
N LYS A 332 -4.78 -23.51 -20.44
CA LYS A 332 -4.99 -22.68 -19.24
C LYS A 332 -3.83 -21.72 -19.05
N SER A 333 -4.12 -20.48 -18.63
CA SER A 333 -3.11 -19.47 -18.33
C SER A 333 -2.50 -19.66 -16.94
N TYR A 334 -1.18 -19.57 -16.87
CA TYR A 334 -0.41 -19.63 -15.64
C TYR A 334 0.54 -18.44 -15.55
N TYR A 335 0.80 -17.96 -14.34
CA TYR A 335 1.94 -17.08 -14.10
C TYR A 335 3.19 -17.90 -13.85
N ARG A 336 4.29 -17.50 -14.48
CA ARG A 336 5.61 -18.01 -14.14
C ARG A 336 6.06 -17.36 -12.83
N ILE A 337 6.54 -18.16 -11.88
CA ILE A 337 6.97 -17.70 -10.54
C ILE A 337 8.43 -18.07 -10.23
N GLY A 338 9.07 -18.82 -11.12
CA GLY A 338 10.46 -19.23 -11.02
C GLY A 338 10.93 -19.94 -12.29
N GLU A 339 12.08 -20.60 -12.21
CA GLU A 339 12.58 -21.45 -13.29
C GLU A 339 11.76 -22.73 -13.38
N ASN A 340 11.00 -22.89 -14.48
CA ASN A 340 10.06 -23.99 -14.69
C ASN A 340 8.95 -24.10 -13.64
N GLU A 341 8.61 -23.02 -12.94
CA GLU A 341 7.56 -23.03 -11.92
C GLU A 341 6.42 -22.09 -12.26
N TYR A 342 5.20 -22.60 -12.17
CA TYR A 342 4.00 -21.93 -12.64
C TYR A 342 2.85 -22.08 -11.65
N ILE A 343 2.03 -21.05 -11.50
CA ILE A 343 0.78 -21.10 -10.74
C ILE A 343 -0.38 -20.66 -11.62
N ALA A 344 -1.55 -21.28 -11.46
CA ALA A 344 -2.70 -20.97 -12.30
C ALA A 344 -3.11 -19.50 -12.15
N ALA A 345 -3.28 -18.79 -13.26
CA ALA A 345 -3.61 -17.36 -13.24
C ALA A 345 -4.96 -17.08 -12.58
N GLY A 346 -5.90 -18.04 -12.64
CA GLY A 346 -7.19 -17.95 -11.94
C GLY A 346 -7.08 -17.88 -10.40
N ASN A 347 -5.94 -18.22 -9.81
CA ASN A 347 -5.69 -18.02 -8.37
C ASN A 347 -5.19 -16.59 -8.04
N ILE A 348 -4.89 -15.79 -9.06
CA ILE A 348 -4.34 -14.43 -8.95
C ILE A 348 -5.32 -13.41 -9.56
N ASP A 349 -5.58 -13.51 -10.86
CA ASP A 349 -6.44 -12.56 -11.58
C ASP A 349 -7.94 -12.94 -11.48
N GLY A 350 -8.20 -14.20 -11.12
CA GLY A 350 -9.56 -14.73 -11.01
C GLY A 350 -10.16 -15.13 -12.35
N THR A 351 -11.37 -15.69 -12.31
CA THR A 351 -12.19 -16.00 -13.48
C THR A 351 -13.52 -15.28 -13.31
N LEU A 352 -13.86 -14.43 -14.28
CA LEU A 352 -15.11 -13.70 -14.27
C LEU A 352 -16.30 -14.66 -14.38
N LYS A 353 -17.26 -14.50 -13.47
CA LYS A 353 -18.53 -15.24 -13.47
C LYS A 353 -19.67 -14.28 -13.25
N PHE A 354 -20.78 -14.51 -13.96
CA PHE A 354 -22.01 -13.75 -13.77
C PHE A 354 -22.78 -14.24 -12.54
N LEU A 355 -23.35 -13.29 -11.81
CA LEU A 355 -24.33 -13.58 -10.76
C LEU A 355 -25.72 -13.79 -11.37
N LYS A 356 -26.40 -14.88 -11.03
CA LYS A 356 -27.80 -15.11 -11.46
C LYS A 356 -28.83 -14.45 -10.54
N ARG A 357 -28.39 -13.89 -9.40
CA ARG A 357 -29.24 -13.17 -8.43
C ARG A 357 -28.42 -12.18 -7.60
N ASN A 358 -29.12 -11.23 -6.99
CA ASN A 358 -28.53 -10.34 -5.99
C ASN A 358 -27.89 -11.17 -4.86
N SER A 359 -26.68 -10.80 -4.46
CA SER A 359 -25.85 -11.63 -3.60
C SER A 359 -25.14 -10.81 -2.53
N TYR A 360 -25.21 -11.25 -1.28
CA TYR A 360 -24.41 -10.69 -0.20
C TYR A 360 -22.98 -11.23 -0.24
N VAL A 361 -22.05 -10.42 0.27
CA VAL A 361 -20.66 -10.83 0.52
C VAL A 361 -20.53 -11.33 1.95
N TYR A 362 -19.70 -12.35 2.15
CA TYR A 362 -19.45 -13.00 3.43
C TYR A 362 -17.96 -12.93 3.75
N ASN A 363 -17.60 -12.96 5.04
CA ASN A 363 -16.22 -13.11 5.47
C ASN A 363 -15.80 -14.59 5.56
N GLN A 364 -14.54 -14.85 5.94
CA GLN A 364 -13.97 -16.19 6.04
C GLN A 364 -14.65 -17.10 7.09
N TYR A 365 -15.38 -16.53 8.05
CA TYR A 365 -16.12 -17.27 9.09
C TYR A 365 -17.58 -17.52 8.71
N GLY A 366 -18.00 -17.09 7.51
CA GLY A 366 -19.37 -17.24 7.02
C GLY A 366 -20.33 -16.17 7.52
N ASN A 367 -19.83 -15.10 8.15
CA ASN A 367 -20.65 -13.96 8.56
C ASN A 367 -20.93 -13.07 7.36
N ARG A 368 -22.20 -12.71 7.19
CA ARG A 368 -22.66 -11.86 6.09
C ARG A 368 -22.35 -10.40 6.38
N ASP A 369 -21.81 -9.70 5.40
CA ASP A 369 -21.75 -8.25 5.38
C ASP A 369 -23.10 -7.71 4.85
N ASN A 370 -23.89 -7.10 5.73
CA ASN A 370 -25.20 -6.56 5.38
C ASN A 370 -25.12 -5.30 4.50
N ASN A 371 -23.97 -4.62 4.50
CA ASN A 371 -23.76 -3.39 3.77
C ASN A 371 -23.13 -3.64 2.39
N LEU A 372 -22.53 -4.83 2.17
CA LEU A 372 -21.89 -5.19 0.92
C LEU A 372 -22.70 -6.21 0.10
N LYS A 373 -23.39 -5.71 -0.93
CA LYS A 373 -24.24 -6.51 -1.83
C LYS A 373 -23.87 -6.29 -3.30
N ARG A 374 -23.69 -7.40 -4.02
CA ARG A 374 -23.48 -7.47 -5.47
C ARG A 374 -24.79 -7.75 -6.20
N LYS A 375 -24.97 -7.21 -7.40
CA LYS A 375 -26.25 -7.21 -8.12
C LYS A 375 -26.37 -8.39 -9.08
N LYS A 376 -27.61 -8.81 -9.38
CA LYS A 376 -27.89 -9.79 -10.45
C LYS A 376 -27.28 -9.28 -11.77
N ASN A 377 -26.74 -10.21 -12.57
CA ASN A 377 -26.04 -9.98 -13.84
C ASN A 377 -24.71 -9.23 -13.72
N GLU A 378 -24.24 -8.92 -12.52
CA GLU A 378 -22.89 -8.41 -12.30
C GLU A 378 -21.86 -9.50 -12.57
N GLN A 379 -20.78 -9.18 -13.28
CA GLN A 379 -19.60 -10.02 -13.38
C GLN A 379 -18.72 -9.83 -12.15
N VAL A 380 -18.38 -10.93 -11.48
CA VAL A 380 -17.48 -10.90 -10.34
C VAL A 380 -16.34 -11.88 -10.59
N ALA A 381 -15.11 -11.43 -10.34
CA ALA A 381 -13.94 -12.30 -10.38
C ALA A 381 -14.03 -13.34 -9.26
N THR A 382 -13.90 -14.61 -9.62
CA THR A 382 -13.86 -15.73 -8.68
C THR A 382 -12.46 -16.34 -8.68
N TYR A 383 -11.85 -16.45 -7.50
CA TYR A 383 -10.46 -16.88 -7.37
C TYR A 383 -10.38 -18.35 -6.99
N GLY A 384 -9.73 -19.14 -7.85
CA GLY A 384 -9.57 -20.57 -7.66
C GLY A 384 -10.87 -21.37 -7.60
N SER A 385 -10.81 -22.50 -6.90
CA SER A 385 -11.96 -23.37 -6.66
C SER A 385 -12.85 -22.82 -5.54
N ALA A 386 -14.11 -23.25 -5.49
CA ALA A 386 -14.97 -22.92 -4.36
C ALA A 386 -14.46 -23.58 -3.07
N VAL A 387 -14.52 -22.83 -1.96
CA VAL A 387 -14.18 -23.28 -0.61
C VAL A 387 -15.44 -23.58 0.18
N THR A 388 -15.35 -24.43 1.20
CA THR A 388 -16.47 -24.72 2.11
C THR A 388 -16.33 -23.89 3.36
N ILE A 389 -17.38 -23.13 3.70
CA ILE A 389 -17.48 -22.33 4.94
C ILE A 389 -18.82 -22.69 5.58
N ASN A 390 -18.79 -23.20 6.82
CA ASN A 390 -19.97 -23.64 7.56
C ASN A 390 -20.92 -24.54 6.74
N GLY A 391 -20.35 -25.53 6.03
CA GLY A 391 -21.11 -26.51 5.23
C GLY A 391 -21.59 -26.02 3.85
N ALA A 392 -21.52 -24.73 3.54
CA ALA A 392 -21.89 -24.19 2.23
C ALA A 392 -20.66 -23.87 1.37
N LYS A 393 -20.80 -23.95 0.03
CA LYS A 393 -19.72 -23.63 -0.92
C LYS A 393 -19.73 -22.16 -1.32
N TYR A 394 -18.56 -21.53 -1.31
CA TYR A 394 -18.36 -20.13 -1.65
C TYR A 394 -17.22 -19.98 -2.65
N TYR A 395 -17.32 -19.03 -3.57
CA TYR A 395 -16.16 -18.52 -4.27
C TYR A 395 -15.56 -17.36 -3.48
N ARG A 396 -14.23 -17.34 -3.42
CA ARG A 396 -13.50 -16.15 -3.00
C ARG A 396 -13.61 -15.10 -4.10
N VAL A 397 -13.96 -13.88 -3.74
CA VAL A 397 -14.15 -12.74 -4.66
C VAL A 397 -13.32 -11.52 -4.26
N GLY A 398 -12.55 -11.62 -3.19
CA GLY A 398 -11.64 -10.60 -2.68
C GLY A 398 -10.87 -11.11 -1.46
N ILE A 399 -10.06 -10.26 -0.84
CA ILE A 399 -9.41 -10.59 0.44
C ILE A 399 -10.48 -10.64 1.52
N ARG A 400 -10.63 -11.77 2.23
CA ARG A 400 -11.70 -12.01 3.22
C ARG A 400 -13.12 -11.81 2.68
N GLN A 401 -13.32 -11.93 1.36
CA GLN A 401 -14.62 -11.70 0.73
C GLN A 401 -15.03 -12.92 -0.07
N TYR A 402 -16.24 -13.40 0.22
CA TYR A 402 -16.79 -14.65 -0.29
C TYR A 402 -18.24 -14.46 -0.76
N ILE A 403 -18.61 -15.10 -1.87
CA ILE A 403 -20.00 -15.16 -2.33
C ILE A 403 -20.38 -16.62 -2.53
N LYS A 404 -21.60 -17.01 -2.12
CA LYS A 404 -22.10 -18.38 -2.27
C LYS A 404 -21.99 -18.84 -3.72
N LYS A 405 -21.37 -19.99 -3.94
CA LYS A 405 -21.20 -20.60 -5.28
C LYS A 405 -22.54 -20.73 -6.00
N SER A 406 -23.60 -21.09 -5.28
CA SER A 406 -24.96 -21.24 -5.80
C SER A 406 -25.55 -19.97 -6.41
N ASN A 407 -24.94 -18.81 -6.21
CA ASN A 407 -25.43 -17.53 -6.73
C ASN A 407 -24.82 -17.16 -8.09
N PHE A 408 -23.84 -17.92 -8.56
CA PHE A 408 -23.24 -17.75 -9.87
C PHE A 408 -23.94 -18.62 -10.93
N MET A 409 -23.82 -18.21 -12.18
CA MET A 409 -24.22 -18.98 -13.38
C MET A 409 -23.29 -20.17 -13.62
#